data_AF-A0AAF0BBS7-F1
#
_entry.id   AF-A0AAF0BBS7-F1
#
_cell.length_a   1.000
_cell.length_b   1.000
_cell.length_c   1.000
_cell.angle_alpha   90.00
_cell.angle_beta   90.00
_cell.angle_gamma   90.00
#
_symmetry.space_group_name_H-M   'P 1'
#
loop_
_entity.id
_entity.type
_entity.pdbx_description
1 polymer ?
#
loop_
_entity_poly.entity_id
_entity_poly.type
_entity_poly.pdbx_seq_one_letter_code
_entity_poly.pdbx_strand_id
1 'polypeptide(L)'
;MNENKNSGIEEKKSLNFIEQIVESDLSEGKNDGRIQTRFPPEPNGYLHIGHAKAICIDFGIAQRYGGVCNLRFDDTNPVKEDVEYVDAIREDIEWLGFHWGNIYYASDYFQELYDFAERLIREGHAYVDEQTAEQIAAQKGSPTVPGMASPFRDRPAEESLDLFRRMNAGEFEEGAMTLRAKIDMASSNMHFRDPIIYRIIKHPHHRTGNEWNVYPMYDFAHGQSDYFEGVTHSICTLEFEVHRPLYNYFIELLRKDSYAPRQIEFNRLNLTYTMMSKRKLLQLVKDGLVSGWDDPRMPTLCGYRRRGYTPESIRNFIDKIGYTKYDGIIDVALLEHAVREDLNKRATRVSGVIDPIKLVITNYPEDKTEEMAAVNNPEDESAGVHTITFARELYIEKEDFMEDAPKKYFRMTPGQEVRLKSSYIVRCTGCKKDEDGNVVEVYAEYDPLTLSGMPESNRKVKGTIHWVSARHSLPAEVRLYDRLFTDENPSDIKDKTLAEMLNPDSLKVLKSCRVEPFLADAAPGSHFQFQRIGYFTVDPDSRPGALVFNRTVSLKDSWQKAQKNA
;
A
#
# COMPACT_ATOMS: atom_id res chain seq x y z
N MET A 1 38.14 2.86 35.65
CA MET A 1 36.77 2.66 36.18
C MET A 1 36.04 3.99 36.03
N ASN A 2 35.27 4.13 34.96
CA ASN A 2 34.22 5.14 34.83
C ASN A 2 33.09 4.43 34.08
N GLU A 3 32.17 3.86 34.85
CA GLU A 3 30.96 3.22 34.34
C GLU A 3 30.01 4.31 33.85
N ASN A 4 29.88 4.46 32.54
CA ASN A 4 28.76 5.16 31.93
C ASN A 4 27.51 4.29 32.11
N LYS A 5 26.70 4.59 33.12
CA LYS A 5 25.30 4.16 33.19
C LYS A 5 24.51 4.88 32.09
N ASN A 6 24.42 4.25 30.92
CA ASN A 6 23.43 4.60 29.93
C ASN A 6 22.11 3.94 30.33
N SER A 7 21.37 4.58 31.24
CA SER A 7 20.00 4.19 31.54
C SER A 7 19.15 4.42 30.30
N GLY A 8 18.69 3.34 29.67
CA GLY A 8 17.74 3.38 28.57
C GLY A 8 16.48 4.14 28.99
N ILE A 9 16.36 5.38 28.50
CA ILE A 9 15.08 6.06 28.43
C ILE A 9 14.41 5.46 27.21
N GLU A 10 13.55 4.46 27.41
CA GLU A 10 12.53 4.14 26.42
C GLU A 10 11.73 5.43 26.21
N GLU A 11 11.86 6.05 25.04
CA GLU A 11 10.94 7.11 24.62
C GLU A 11 9.52 6.52 24.66
N LYS A 12 8.73 6.88 25.67
CA LYS A 12 7.30 6.57 25.69
C LYS A 12 6.66 7.21 24.47
N LYS A 13 6.41 6.41 23.44
CA LYS A 13 5.67 6.80 22.25
C LYS A 13 4.32 7.37 22.70
N SER A 14 4.02 8.61 22.29
CA SER A 14 2.73 9.23 22.59
C SER A 14 1.61 8.42 21.97
N LEU A 15 0.61 8.05 22.76
CA LEU A 15 -0.56 7.33 22.29
C LEU A 15 -1.37 8.22 21.35
N ASN A 16 -1.94 7.60 20.29
CA ASN A 16 -2.92 8.28 19.46
C ASN A 16 -4.28 8.34 20.16
N PHE A 17 -5.22 9.15 19.65
CA PHE A 17 -6.50 9.38 20.33
C PHE A 17 -7.38 8.12 20.43
N ILE A 18 -7.24 7.16 19.51
CA ILE A 18 -7.99 5.89 19.55
C ILE A 18 -7.41 5.01 20.66
N GLU A 19 -6.08 4.94 20.76
CA GLU A 19 -5.40 4.23 21.84
C GLU A 19 -5.75 4.83 23.21
N GLN A 20 -5.85 6.15 23.31
CA GLN A 20 -6.31 6.82 24.54
C GLN A 20 -7.76 6.46 24.90
N ILE A 21 -8.65 6.33 23.91
CA ILE A 21 -10.03 5.87 24.14
C ILE A 21 -10.01 4.42 24.67
N VAL A 22 -9.23 3.55 24.05
CA VAL A 22 -9.09 2.14 24.46
C VAL A 22 -8.56 2.03 25.89
N GLU A 23 -7.50 2.76 26.24
CA GLU A 23 -6.95 2.76 27.61
C GLU A 23 -7.96 3.29 28.64
N SER A 24 -8.72 4.33 28.29
CA SER A 24 -9.79 4.86 29.15
C SER A 24 -10.88 3.81 29.39
N ASP A 25 -11.37 3.19 28.32
CA ASP A 25 -12.45 2.20 28.38
C ASP A 25 -12.00 0.94 29.17
N LEU A 26 -10.74 0.51 29.02
CA LEU A 26 -10.14 -0.56 29.83
C LEU A 26 -10.02 -0.18 31.31
N SER A 27 -9.58 1.05 31.61
CA SER A 27 -9.44 1.53 33.00
C SER A 27 -10.77 1.63 33.73
N GLU A 28 -11.85 1.89 32.99
CA GLU A 28 -13.22 1.94 33.49
C GLU A 28 -13.87 0.54 33.59
N GLY A 29 -13.16 -0.52 33.16
CA GLY A 29 -13.68 -1.89 33.17
C GLY A 29 -14.81 -2.13 32.17
N LYS A 30 -14.92 -1.32 31.10
CA LYS A 30 -15.95 -1.51 30.07
C LYS A 30 -15.77 -2.85 29.38
N ASN A 31 -16.91 -3.47 29.00
CA ASN A 31 -16.96 -4.76 28.30
C ASN A 31 -16.18 -5.87 29.02
N ASP A 32 -16.13 -5.82 30.36
CA ASP A 32 -15.35 -6.74 31.20
C ASP A 32 -13.87 -6.80 30.82
N GLY A 33 -13.31 -5.67 30.34
CA GLY A 33 -11.92 -5.56 29.90
C GLY A 33 -11.64 -6.16 28.52
N ARG A 34 -12.67 -6.58 27.77
CA ARG A 34 -12.53 -7.20 26.45
C ARG A 34 -12.26 -6.16 25.36
N ILE A 35 -11.25 -6.41 24.54
CA ILE A 35 -10.98 -5.65 23.32
C ILE A 35 -11.30 -6.52 22.10
N GLN A 36 -12.20 -6.01 21.26
CA GLN A 36 -12.49 -6.63 19.98
C GLN A 36 -12.68 -5.57 18.91
N THR A 37 -11.86 -5.65 17.87
CA THR A 37 -11.92 -4.82 16.66
C THR A 37 -12.28 -5.69 15.46
N ARG A 38 -12.43 -5.07 14.29
CA ARG A 38 -12.60 -5.78 13.03
C ARG A 38 -12.05 -4.97 11.87
N PHE A 39 -11.53 -5.64 10.86
CA PHE A 39 -11.28 -5.06 9.55
C PHE A 39 -12.36 -5.58 8.57
N PRO A 40 -13.31 -4.72 8.10
CA PRO A 40 -14.47 -5.16 7.33
C PRO A 40 -14.41 -4.76 5.83
N PRO A 41 -13.49 -5.27 5.00
CA PRO A 41 -13.42 -4.88 3.60
C PRO A 41 -14.58 -5.46 2.77
N GLU A 42 -15.08 -4.68 1.80
CA GLU A 42 -15.90 -5.21 0.72
C GLU A 42 -15.02 -6.02 -0.26
N PRO A 43 -15.36 -7.28 -0.59
CA PRO A 43 -14.57 -8.14 -1.49
C PRO A 43 -14.83 -7.82 -2.97
N ASN A 44 -14.61 -6.56 -3.38
CA ASN A 44 -14.87 -6.06 -4.73
C ASN A 44 -13.66 -5.37 -5.39
N GLY A 45 -12.48 -5.57 -4.83
CA GLY A 45 -11.23 -5.02 -5.33
C GLY A 45 -10.07 -5.27 -4.39
N TYR A 46 -8.86 -5.18 -4.93
CA TYR A 46 -7.61 -5.33 -4.18
C TYR A 46 -7.44 -4.24 -3.12
N LEU A 47 -6.78 -4.58 -2.02
CA LEU A 47 -6.39 -3.62 -1.00
C LEU A 47 -5.32 -2.67 -1.54
N HIS A 48 -5.26 -1.48 -0.95
CA HIS A 48 -4.32 -0.43 -1.32
C HIS A 48 -3.73 0.21 -0.07
N ILE A 49 -2.72 1.05 -0.21
CA ILE A 49 -1.99 1.63 0.92
C ILE A 49 -2.90 2.36 1.93
N GLY A 50 -4.01 2.96 1.48
CA GLY A 50 -5.03 3.49 2.38
C GLY A 50 -5.68 2.46 3.31
N HIS A 51 -5.91 1.22 2.84
CA HIS A 51 -6.40 0.12 3.66
C HIS A 51 -5.35 -0.34 4.68
N ALA A 52 -4.05 -0.24 4.36
CA ALA A 52 -2.97 -0.54 5.30
C ALA A 52 -3.10 0.27 6.60
N LYS A 53 -3.55 1.53 6.51
CA LYS A 53 -3.78 2.38 7.67
C LYS A 53 -4.88 1.83 8.60
N ALA A 54 -5.97 1.34 8.02
CA ALA A 54 -7.06 0.69 8.76
C ALA A 54 -6.62 -0.64 9.36
N ILE A 55 -5.95 -1.49 8.58
CA ILE A 55 -5.39 -2.76 9.04
C ILE A 55 -4.46 -2.54 10.24
N CYS A 56 -3.52 -1.59 10.15
CA CYS A 56 -2.58 -1.33 11.23
C CYS A 56 -3.25 -0.89 12.53
N ILE A 57 -4.38 -0.15 12.47
CA ILE A 57 -5.08 0.26 13.71
C ILE A 57 -5.98 -0.84 14.25
N ASP A 58 -6.75 -1.50 13.38
CA ASP A 58 -7.69 -2.54 13.79
C ASP A 58 -6.96 -3.73 14.42
N PHE A 59 -5.99 -4.28 13.69
CA PHE A 59 -5.19 -5.41 14.18
C PHE A 59 -4.17 -4.98 15.24
N GLY A 60 -3.58 -3.78 15.10
CA GLY A 60 -2.60 -3.28 16.06
C GLY A 60 -3.16 -3.02 17.46
N ILE A 61 -4.40 -2.53 17.57
CA ILE A 61 -5.08 -2.38 18.86
C ILE A 61 -5.32 -3.75 19.50
N ALA A 62 -5.88 -4.71 18.75
CA ALA A 62 -6.10 -6.06 19.27
C ALA A 62 -4.78 -6.69 19.75
N GLN A 63 -3.72 -6.64 18.95
CA GLN A 63 -2.42 -7.19 19.31
C GLN A 63 -1.82 -6.52 20.55
N ARG A 64 -1.91 -5.18 20.66
CA ARG A 64 -1.30 -4.44 21.77
C ARG A 64 -1.97 -4.69 23.10
N TYR A 65 -3.30 -4.80 23.11
CA TYR A 65 -4.09 -4.93 24.34
C TYR A 65 -4.58 -6.37 24.60
N GLY A 66 -4.03 -7.36 23.89
CA GLY A 66 -4.39 -8.77 24.07
C GLY A 66 -5.84 -9.10 23.69
N GLY A 67 -6.42 -8.34 22.75
CA GLY A 67 -7.75 -8.53 22.21
C GLY A 67 -7.81 -9.38 20.94
N VAL A 68 -8.96 -9.36 20.27
CA VAL A 68 -9.21 -10.07 19.02
C VAL A 68 -9.55 -9.08 17.91
N CYS A 69 -8.96 -9.23 16.72
CA CYS A 69 -9.40 -8.52 15.53
C CYS A 69 -10.06 -9.53 14.57
N ASN A 70 -11.30 -9.30 14.19
CA ASN A 70 -11.99 -10.11 13.19
C ASN A 70 -11.67 -9.62 11.77
N LEU A 71 -11.63 -10.54 10.80
CA LEU A 71 -11.74 -10.20 9.39
C LEU A 71 -13.19 -10.46 8.96
N ARG A 72 -13.93 -9.40 8.62
CA ARG A 72 -15.30 -9.55 8.09
C ARG A 72 -15.30 -9.16 6.62
N PHE A 73 -15.83 -10.01 5.74
CA PHE A 73 -16.17 -9.55 4.40
C PHE A 73 -17.54 -8.88 4.46
N ASP A 74 -17.62 -7.59 4.13
CA ASP A 74 -18.88 -6.86 4.04
C ASP A 74 -19.53 -7.15 2.68
N ASP A 75 -20.01 -8.38 2.54
CA ASP A 75 -20.54 -9.00 1.32
C ASP A 75 -22.06 -8.79 1.21
N THR A 76 -22.51 -7.55 1.36
CA THR A 76 -23.95 -7.21 1.31
C THR A 76 -24.44 -6.92 -0.11
N ASN A 77 -23.56 -6.95 -1.12
CA ASN A 77 -23.86 -6.56 -2.49
C ASN A 77 -23.54 -7.68 -3.50
N PRO A 78 -24.55 -8.51 -3.88
CA PRO A 78 -24.34 -9.74 -4.66
C PRO A 78 -23.77 -9.53 -6.07
N VAL A 79 -23.73 -8.29 -6.58
CA VAL A 79 -23.32 -7.98 -7.97
C VAL A 79 -21.82 -7.74 -8.09
N LYS A 80 -21.12 -7.39 -7.01
CA LYS A 80 -19.76 -6.81 -7.08
C LYS A 80 -18.65 -7.71 -6.52
N GLU A 81 -18.98 -8.92 -6.09
CA GLU A 81 -18.14 -9.71 -5.19
C GLU A 81 -17.54 -10.90 -5.92
N ASP A 82 -16.23 -11.12 -5.72
CA ASP A 82 -15.46 -12.20 -6.36
C ASP A 82 -14.58 -12.91 -5.32
N VAL A 83 -14.45 -14.24 -5.47
CA VAL A 83 -13.58 -15.08 -4.64
C VAL A 83 -12.11 -14.66 -4.77
N GLU A 84 -11.70 -14.19 -5.96
CA GLU A 84 -10.35 -13.65 -6.18
C GLU A 84 -9.98 -12.55 -5.17
N TYR A 85 -10.91 -11.64 -4.88
CA TYR A 85 -10.66 -10.54 -3.95
C TYR A 85 -10.61 -10.99 -2.50
N VAL A 86 -11.39 -12.02 -2.13
CA VAL A 86 -11.33 -12.63 -0.79
C VAL A 86 -9.94 -13.18 -0.51
N ASP A 87 -9.37 -13.94 -1.45
CA ASP A 87 -8.05 -14.53 -1.29
C ASP A 87 -6.94 -13.47 -1.29
N ALA A 88 -7.02 -12.48 -2.18
CA ALA A 88 -6.07 -11.37 -2.23
C ALA A 88 -6.06 -10.52 -0.94
N ILE A 89 -7.24 -10.22 -0.38
CA ILE A 89 -7.37 -9.49 0.89
C ILE A 89 -6.66 -10.25 2.03
N ARG A 90 -6.86 -11.57 2.10
CA ARG A 90 -6.24 -12.42 3.13
C ARG A 90 -4.73 -12.44 2.97
N GLU A 91 -4.24 -12.64 1.76
CA GLU A 91 -2.80 -12.65 1.46
C GLU A 91 -2.15 -11.31 1.81
N ASP A 92 -2.80 -10.19 1.52
CA ASP A 92 -2.29 -8.84 1.83
C ASP A 92 -2.22 -8.58 3.34
N ILE A 93 -3.21 -9.04 4.12
CA ILE A 93 -3.22 -8.91 5.59
C ILE A 93 -2.11 -9.77 6.21
N GLU A 94 -1.99 -11.03 5.76
CA GLU A 94 -0.94 -11.94 6.22
C GLU A 94 0.45 -11.43 5.84
N TRP A 95 0.60 -10.90 4.63
CA TRP A 95 1.85 -10.28 4.18
C TRP A 95 2.22 -9.07 5.04
N LEU A 96 1.25 -8.24 5.44
CA LEU A 96 1.44 -7.16 6.42
C LEU A 96 1.75 -7.66 7.84
N GLY A 97 1.84 -8.97 8.07
CA GLY A 97 2.23 -9.59 9.35
C GLY A 97 1.13 -9.59 10.40
N PHE A 98 -0.13 -9.43 10.00
CA PHE A 98 -1.28 -9.48 10.90
C PHE A 98 -2.04 -10.80 10.73
N HIS A 99 -2.72 -11.19 11.81
CA HIS A 99 -3.57 -12.38 11.84
C HIS A 99 -4.92 -12.01 12.45
N TRP A 100 -5.99 -12.45 11.82
CA TRP A 100 -7.34 -12.32 12.36
C TRP A 100 -7.62 -13.45 13.36
N GLY A 101 -8.52 -13.19 14.30
CA GLY A 101 -9.05 -14.23 15.18
C GLY A 101 -10.11 -15.07 14.46
N ASN A 102 -11.13 -14.41 13.92
CA ASN A 102 -12.24 -15.05 13.23
C ASN A 102 -12.42 -14.47 11.83
N ILE A 103 -12.95 -15.30 10.93
CA ILE A 103 -13.45 -14.87 9.61
C ILE A 103 -14.97 -14.87 9.67
N TYR A 104 -15.57 -13.75 9.30
CA TYR A 104 -17.02 -13.60 9.16
C TYR A 104 -17.39 -13.09 7.78
N TYR A 105 -18.63 -13.33 7.39
CA TYR A 105 -19.27 -12.74 6.23
C TYR A 105 -20.53 -12.03 6.72
N ALA A 106 -20.77 -10.80 6.27
CA ALA A 106 -22.01 -10.09 6.60
C ALA A 106 -23.25 -10.87 6.13
N SER A 107 -23.11 -11.65 5.05
CA SER A 107 -24.12 -12.56 4.54
C SER A 107 -24.49 -13.71 5.49
N ASP A 108 -23.61 -14.09 6.42
CA ASP A 108 -23.94 -15.08 7.45
C ASP A 108 -25.02 -14.55 8.41
N TYR A 109 -25.21 -13.22 8.48
CA TYR A 109 -26.19 -12.56 9.34
C TYR A 109 -27.49 -12.16 8.61
N PHE A 110 -27.67 -12.49 7.33
CA PHE A 110 -28.86 -12.04 6.58
C PHE A 110 -30.18 -12.44 7.24
N GLN A 111 -30.27 -13.64 7.82
CA GLN A 111 -31.46 -14.05 8.55
C GLN A 111 -31.70 -13.19 9.81
N GLU A 112 -30.66 -12.97 10.63
CA GLU A 112 -30.79 -12.14 11.84
C GLU A 112 -31.13 -10.67 11.51
N LEU A 113 -30.54 -10.14 10.43
CA LEU A 113 -30.85 -8.81 9.91
C LEU A 113 -32.30 -8.72 9.41
N TYR A 114 -32.77 -9.76 8.71
CA TYR A 114 -34.14 -9.83 8.19
C TYR A 114 -35.16 -9.92 9.33
N ASP A 115 -34.92 -10.77 10.33
CA ASP A 115 -35.76 -10.90 11.51
C ASP A 115 -35.80 -9.59 12.31
N PHE A 116 -34.66 -8.89 12.41
CA PHE A 116 -34.62 -7.58 13.02
C PHE A 116 -35.42 -6.54 12.21
N ALA A 117 -35.34 -6.56 10.88
CA ALA A 117 -36.16 -5.71 10.03
C ALA A 117 -37.66 -5.98 10.19
N GLU A 118 -38.09 -7.25 10.27
CA GLU A 118 -39.49 -7.58 10.61
C GLU A 118 -39.90 -7.03 11.97
N ARG A 119 -39.01 -7.13 12.98
CA ARG A 119 -39.27 -6.56 14.32
C ARG A 119 -39.46 -5.05 14.24
N LEU A 120 -38.58 -4.34 13.52
CA LEU A 120 -38.70 -2.90 13.33
C LEU A 120 -40.03 -2.50 12.68
N ILE A 121 -40.52 -3.28 11.71
CA ILE A 121 -41.84 -3.04 11.11
C ILE A 121 -42.95 -3.17 12.17
N ARG A 122 -42.95 -4.26 12.96
CA ARG A 122 -43.95 -4.51 14.00
C ARG A 122 -43.97 -3.46 15.10
N GLU A 123 -42.79 -2.93 15.44
CA GLU A 123 -42.61 -1.88 16.45
C GLU A 123 -42.85 -0.47 15.89
N GLY A 124 -43.16 -0.34 14.59
CA GLY A 124 -43.45 0.95 13.95
C GLY A 124 -42.20 1.78 13.64
N HIS A 125 -41.02 1.15 13.63
CA HIS A 125 -39.72 1.73 13.30
C HIS A 125 -39.31 1.54 11.83
N ALA A 126 -40.11 0.84 11.02
CA ALA A 126 -39.87 0.69 9.59
C ALA A 126 -41.18 0.53 8.80
N TYR A 127 -41.14 0.85 7.50
CA TYR A 127 -42.25 0.69 6.57
C TYR A 127 -41.75 0.41 5.15
N VAL A 128 -42.56 -0.30 4.36
CA VAL A 128 -42.28 -0.48 2.93
C VAL A 128 -42.70 0.77 2.16
N ASP A 129 -41.85 1.25 1.28
CA ASP A 129 -42.05 2.42 0.43
C ASP A 129 -42.01 2.02 -1.05
N GLU A 130 -43.04 2.39 -1.80
CA GLU A 130 -43.22 2.08 -3.22
C GLU A 130 -42.82 3.25 -4.13
N GLN A 131 -42.29 4.32 -3.54
CA GLN A 131 -41.79 5.46 -4.30
C GLN A 131 -40.50 5.11 -5.04
N THR A 132 -40.33 5.73 -6.21
CA THR A 132 -39.09 5.59 -6.97
C THR A 132 -37.93 6.27 -6.26
N ALA A 133 -36.69 5.90 -6.61
CA ALA A 133 -35.49 6.51 -6.06
C ALA A 133 -35.46 8.04 -6.25
N GLU A 134 -35.94 8.54 -7.39
CA GLU A 134 -36.03 9.97 -7.70
C GLU A 134 -37.03 10.68 -6.79
N GLN A 135 -38.18 10.06 -6.52
CA GLN A 135 -39.19 10.60 -5.62
C GLN A 135 -38.68 10.68 -4.18
N ILE A 136 -38.04 9.60 -3.70
CA ILE A 136 -37.42 9.56 -2.36
C ILE A 136 -36.34 10.64 -2.25
N ALA A 137 -35.48 10.78 -3.27
CA ALA A 137 -34.43 11.80 -3.29
C ALA A 137 -34.99 13.22 -3.26
N ALA A 138 -36.05 13.50 -4.03
CA ALA A 138 -36.72 14.80 -4.05
C ALA A 138 -37.37 15.14 -2.69
N GLN A 139 -37.96 14.14 -2.02
CA GLN A 139 -38.58 14.32 -0.71
C GLN A 139 -37.58 14.45 0.45
N LYS A 140 -36.34 13.99 0.28
CA LYS A 140 -35.32 14.14 1.32
C LYS A 140 -35.00 15.60 1.64
N GLY A 141 -35.33 16.55 0.78
CA GLY A 141 -35.04 17.98 1.00
C GLY A 141 -33.54 18.26 1.01
N SER A 142 -33.11 19.24 1.80
CA SER A 142 -31.69 19.63 1.96
C SER A 142 -31.34 19.79 3.44
N PRO A 143 -30.06 19.99 3.81
CA PRO A 143 -29.69 20.30 5.19
C PRO A 143 -30.43 21.52 5.78
N THR A 144 -30.93 22.43 4.93
CA THR A 144 -31.66 23.64 5.34
C THR A 144 -33.17 23.57 5.10
N VAL A 145 -33.66 22.58 4.34
CA VAL A 145 -35.09 22.39 4.03
C VAL A 145 -35.53 21.02 4.54
N PRO A 146 -36.47 20.95 5.51
CA PRO A 146 -37.01 19.68 5.99
C PRO A 146 -37.50 18.78 4.86
N GLY A 147 -37.35 17.48 5.03
CA GLY A 147 -37.91 16.50 4.11
C GLY A 147 -39.43 16.34 4.28
N MET A 148 -40.06 15.71 3.30
CA MET A 148 -41.49 15.38 3.32
C MET A 148 -41.70 13.89 3.52
N ALA A 149 -42.65 13.51 4.37
CA ALA A 149 -43.01 12.11 4.57
C ALA A 149 -43.48 11.46 3.25
N SER A 150 -43.10 10.20 3.06
CA SER A 150 -43.68 9.34 2.02
C SER A 150 -45.19 9.19 2.25
N PRO A 151 -46.03 9.14 1.20
CA PRO A 151 -47.45 8.82 1.35
C PRO A 151 -47.67 7.42 1.95
N PHE A 152 -46.64 6.57 1.93
CA PHE A 152 -46.67 5.22 2.46
C PHE A 152 -46.16 5.11 3.91
N ARG A 153 -45.67 6.21 4.50
CA ARG A 153 -45.01 6.23 5.82
C ARG A 153 -45.88 5.75 6.98
N ASP A 154 -47.19 5.96 6.89
CA ASP A 154 -48.16 5.64 7.95
C ASP A 154 -49.03 4.42 7.59
N ARG A 155 -48.60 3.59 6.63
CA ARG A 155 -49.28 2.32 6.32
C ARG A 155 -49.29 1.39 7.55
N PRO A 156 -50.33 0.54 7.72
CA PRO A 156 -50.37 -0.44 8.80
C PRO A 156 -49.13 -1.35 8.82
N ALA A 157 -48.66 -1.70 10.01
CA ALA A 157 -47.48 -2.57 10.18
C ALA A 157 -47.67 -3.93 9.49
N GLU A 158 -48.87 -4.53 9.59
CA GLU A 158 -49.20 -5.81 8.94
C GLU A 158 -49.10 -5.74 7.41
N GLU A 159 -49.46 -4.61 6.82
CA GLU A 159 -49.33 -4.38 5.36
C GLU A 159 -47.86 -4.29 4.95
N SER A 160 -47.04 -3.55 5.70
CA SER A 160 -45.59 -3.51 5.45
C SER A 160 -44.94 -4.87 5.61
N LEU A 161 -45.37 -5.66 6.61
CA LEU A 161 -44.83 -6.98 6.89
C LEU A 161 -45.16 -7.97 5.76
N ASP A 162 -46.39 -7.97 5.25
CA ASP A 162 -46.77 -8.76 4.07
C ASP A 162 -45.94 -8.39 2.85
N LEU A 163 -45.84 -7.09 2.54
CA LEU A 163 -45.08 -6.60 1.39
C LEU A 163 -43.61 -6.94 1.50
N PHE A 164 -42.98 -6.76 2.67
CA PHE A 164 -41.55 -7.06 2.86
C PHE A 164 -41.25 -8.56 2.69
N ARG A 165 -42.15 -9.45 3.10
CA ARG A 165 -42.05 -10.89 2.83
C ARG A 165 -42.17 -11.21 1.35
N ARG A 166 -43.10 -10.59 0.65
CA ARG A 166 -43.30 -10.76 -0.80
C ARG A 166 -42.15 -10.16 -1.63
N MET A 167 -41.52 -9.08 -1.15
CA MET A 167 -40.27 -8.55 -1.69
C MET A 167 -39.17 -9.62 -1.63
N ASN A 168 -38.98 -10.29 -0.48
CA ASN A 168 -37.99 -11.36 -0.38
C ASN A 168 -38.38 -12.63 -1.16
N ALA A 169 -39.68 -12.91 -1.31
CA ALA A 169 -40.18 -13.99 -2.17
C ALA A 169 -39.96 -13.74 -3.67
N GLY A 170 -39.45 -12.56 -4.06
CA GLY A 170 -39.10 -12.23 -5.44
C GLY A 170 -40.29 -11.78 -6.31
N GLU A 171 -41.43 -11.44 -5.70
CA GLU A 171 -42.67 -11.09 -6.42
C GLU A 171 -42.56 -9.77 -7.20
N PHE A 172 -41.72 -8.83 -6.73
CA PHE A 172 -41.61 -7.49 -7.30
C PHE A 172 -40.28 -7.28 -8.02
N GLU A 173 -40.28 -6.41 -9.04
CA GLU A 173 -39.08 -6.05 -9.80
C GLU A 173 -38.10 -5.18 -9.00
N GLU A 174 -36.83 -5.16 -9.41
CA GLU A 174 -35.81 -4.30 -8.81
C GLU A 174 -36.23 -2.83 -8.87
N GLY A 175 -36.06 -2.11 -7.75
CA GLY A 175 -36.43 -0.70 -7.63
C GLY A 175 -37.93 -0.43 -7.50
N ALA A 176 -38.80 -1.45 -7.55
CA ALA A 176 -40.24 -1.28 -7.35
C ALA A 176 -40.59 -0.84 -5.93
N MET A 177 -39.86 -1.37 -4.93
CA MET A 177 -40.11 -1.11 -3.51
C MET A 177 -38.82 -1.16 -2.70
N THR A 178 -38.80 -0.45 -1.57
CA THR A 178 -37.71 -0.50 -0.59
C THR A 178 -38.27 -0.57 0.83
N LEU A 179 -37.51 -1.14 1.76
CA LEU A 179 -37.82 -0.99 3.19
C LEU A 179 -37.07 0.23 3.72
N ARG A 180 -37.77 1.13 4.39
CA ARG A 180 -37.20 2.34 5.00
C ARG A 180 -37.38 2.33 6.51
N ALA A 181 -36.37 2.79 7.23
CA ALA A 181 -36.54 3.08 8.65
C ALA A 181 -37.45 4.30 8.83
N LYS A 182 -38.27 4.31 9.87
CA LYS A 182 -39.19 5.40 10.22
C LYS A 182 -38.58 6.19 11.37
N ILE A 183 -37.90 7.29 11.05
CA ILE A 183 -37.14 8.09 12.00
C ILE A 183 -37.67 9.53 12.01
N ASP A 184 -36.99 10.46 11.35
CA ASP A 184 -37.35 11.88 11.35
C ASP A 184 -37.01 12.57 10.03
N MET A 185 -38.05 12.85 9.23
CA MET A 185 -37.92 13.56 7.96
C MET A 185 -37.49 15.03 8.11
N ALA A 186 -37.64 15.62 9.30
CA ALA A 186 -37.21 16.99 9.57
C ALA A 186 -35.78 17.09 10.14
N SER A 187 -35.11 15.96 10.38
CA SER A 187 -33.77 15.94 10.99
C SER A 187 -32.76 16.74 10.19
N SER A 188 -31.88 17.46 10.88
CA SER A 188 -30.74 18.15 10.25
C SER A 188 -29.69 17.16 9.72
N ASN A 189 -29.66 15.94 10.25
CA ASN A 189 -28.87 14.85 9.69
C ASN A 189 -29.67 14.14 8.59
N MET A 190 -29.21 14.24 7.34
CA MET A 190 -29.88 13.63 6.19
C MET A 190 -29.98 12.10 6.28
N HIS A 191 -29.09 11.43 7.03
CA HIS A 191 -29.15 9.98 7.24
C HIS A 191 -30.31 9.55 8.14
N PHE A 192 -30.92 10.48 8.90
CA PHE A 192 -32.11 10.22 9.72
C PHE A 192 -33.42 10.43 8.96
N ARG A 193 -33.36 10.92 7.72
CA ARG A 193 -34.55 11.16 6.90
C ARG A 193 -35.00 9.88 6.23
N ASP A 194 -35.60 9.03 7.06
CA ASP A 194 -36.12 7.70 6.76
C ASP A 194 -35.20 6.94 5.77
N PRO A 195 -33.98 6.54 6.20
CA PRO A 195 -33.02 5.90 5.32
C PRO A 195 -33.55 4.55 4.81
N ILE A 196 -33.15 4.18 3.60
CA ILE A 196 -33.42 2.85 3.04
C ILE A 196 -32.57 1.85 3.81
N ILE A 197 -33.18 0.77 4.30
CA ILE A 197 -32.52 -0.31 5.03
C ILE A 197 -32.51 -1.64 4.27
N TYR A 198 -33.45 -1.86 3.34
CA TYR A 198 -33.39 -2.97 2.36
C TYR A 198 -33.83 -2.51 0.97
N ARG A 199 -33.26 -3.16 -0.05
CA ARG A 199 -33.63 -3.00 -1.47
C ARG A 199 -33.76 -4.36 -2.15
N ILE A 200 -34.55 -4.40 -3.22
CA ILE A 200 -34.70 -5.59 -4.06
C ILE A 200 -33.51 -5.69 -5.01
N ILE A 201 -32.85 -6.85 -5.04
CA ILE A 201 -31.86 -7.23 -6.06
C ILE A 201 -32.14 -8.68 -6.45
N LYS A 202 -32.44 -8.94 -7.72
CA LYS A 202 -32.70 -10.27 -8.29
C LYS A 202 -31.43 -10.86 -8.88
N HIS A 203 -30.38 -10.91 -8.06
CA HIS A 203 -29.09 -11.49 -8.43
C HIS A 203 -28.67 -12.53 -7.39
N PRO A 204 -28.17 -13.72 -7.80
CA PRO A 204 -27.67 -14.70 -6.86
C PRO A 204 -26.50 -14.14 -6.04
N HIS A 205 -26.51 -14.38 -4.74
CA HIS A 205 -25.37 -14.06 -3.87
C HIS A 205 -24.29 -15.14 -3.98
N HIS A 206 -23.02 -14.75 -3.93
CA HIS A 206 -21.90 -15.69 -4.11
C HIS A 206 -21.83 -16.78 -3.02
N ARG A 207 -22.44 -16.56 -1.85
CA ARG A 207 -22.52 -17.54 -0.74
C ARG A 207 -23.92 -18.11 -0.48
N THR A 208 -24.95 -17.26 -0.52
CA THR A 208 -26.32 -17.63 -0.13
C THR A 208 -27.21 -17.94 -1.34
N GLY A 209 -26.65 -17.88 -2.56
CA GLY A 209 -27.34 -18.26 -3.78
C GLY A 209 -28.61 -17.44 -4.01
N ASN A 210 -29.74 -18.12 -4.20
CA ASN A 210 -31.04 -17.50 -4.50
C ASN A 210 -31.98 -17.42 -3.29
N GLU A 211 -31.45 -17.59 -2.07
CA GLU A 211 -32.27 -17.52 -0.85
C GLU A 211 -32.87 -16.13 -0.62
N TRP A 212 -32.15 -15.08 -1.05
CA TRP A 212 -32.50 -13.69 -0.78
C TRP A 212 -32.77 -12.92 -2.08
N ASN A 213 -33.90 -12.23 -2.13
CA ASN A 213 -34.21 -11.23 -3.18
C ASN A 213 -34.19 -9.79 -2.64
N VAL A 214 -34.03 -9.63 -1.32
CA VAL A 214 -33.81 -8.33 -0.69
C VAL A 214 -32.48 -8.34 0.06
N TYR A 215 -31.70 -7.28 -0.11
CA TYR A 215 -30.38 -7.15 0.49
C TYR A 215 -30.32 -5.91 1.39
N PRO A 216 -29.69 -6.02 2.57
CA PRO A 216 -29.59 -4.90 3.50
C PRO A 216 -28.68 -3.81 2.95
N MET A 217 -28.93 -2.58 3.36
CA MET A 217 -28.02 -1.45 3.08
C MET A 217 -26.89 -1.41 4.11
N TYR A 218 -25.74 -0.83 3.72
CA TYR A 218 -24.56 -0.68 4.58
C TYR A 218 -24.89 -0.20 6.00
N ASP A 219 -25.63 0.91 6.11
CA ASP A 219 -25.99 1.51 7.41
C ASP A 219 -26.83 0.60 8.32
N PHE A 220 -27.51 -0.41 7.75
CA PHE A 220 -28.32 -1.38 8.49
C PHE A 220 -27.61 -2.71 8.74
N ALA A 221 -26.62 -3.08 7.93
CA ALA A 221 -25.85 -4.30 8.13
C ALA A 221 -24.64 -4.07 9.06
N HIS A 222 -24.00 -2.91 8.96
CA HIS A 222 -22.66 -2.69 9.51
C HIS A 222 -22.62 -2.74 11.04
N GLY A 223 -23.45 -1.93 11.71
CA GLY A 223 -23.49 -1.91 13.18
C GLY A 223 -24.08 -3.17 13.78
N GLN A 224 -25.09 -3.74 13.12
CA GLN A 224 -25.73 -4.99 13.53
C GLN A 224 -24.70 -6.13 13.51
N SER A 225 -23.89 -6.22 12.45
CA SER A 225 -22.78 -7.18 12.37
C SER A 225 -21.75 -6.97 13.48
N ASP A 226 -21.37 -5.72 13.78
CA ASP A 226 -20.49 -5.41 14.91
C ASP A 226 -21.08 -5.88 16.25
N TYR A 227 -22.39 -5.72 16.45
CA TYR A 227 -23.09 -6.19 17.64
C TYR A 227 -23.08 -7.72 17.75
N PHE A 228 -23.44 -8.44 16.68
CA PHE A 228 -23.49 -9.90 16.64
C PHE A 228 -22.13 -10.53 16.89
N GLU A 229 -21.06 -9.92 16.39
CA GLU A 229 -19.70 -10.40 16.60
C GLU A 229 -19.15 -10.08 17.99
N GLY A 230 -19.70 -9.07 18.67
CA GLY A 230 -19.14 -8.58 19.93
C GLY A 230 -18.03 -7.52 19.75
N VAL A 231 -17.94 -6.81 18.63
CA VAL A 231 -16.96 -5.72 18.42
C VAL A 231 -17.09 -4.63 19.49
N THR A 232 -16.04 -4.34 20.26
CA THR A 232 -16.09 -3.25 21.26
C THR A 232 -15.76 -1.90 20.65
N HIS A 233 -14.81 -1.86 19.71
CA HIS A 233 -14.36 -0.63 19.05
C HIS A 233 -14.47 -0.81 17.53
N SER A 234 -15.51 -0.22 16.95
CA SER A 234 -15.75 -0.20 15.51
C SER A 234 -15.03 0.99 14.88
N ILE A 235 -13.87 0.75 14.28
CA ILE A 235 -13.00 1.81 13.78
C ILE A 235 -13.24 1.98 12.27
N CYS A 236 -13.50 3.21 11.84
CA CYS A 236 -13.77 3.53 10.43
C CYS A 236 -13.20 4.90 10.05
N THR A 237 -13.37 5.30 8.78
CA THR A 237 -12.84 6.58 8.30
C THR A 237 -13.84 7.73 8.50
N LEU A 238 -13.36 8.99 8.51
CA LEU A 238 -14.15 10.21 8.78
C LEU A 238 -15.40 10.37 7.91
N GLU A 239 -15.43 9.78 6.71
CA GLU A 239 -16.62 9.81 5.84
C GLU A 239 -17.87 9.21 6.53
N PHE A 240 -17.69 8.34 7.53
CA PHE A 240 -18.76 7.71 8.29
C PHE A 240 -19.14 8.45 9.59
N GLU A 241 -18.53 9.61 9.89
CA GLU A 241 -18.87 10.37 11.10
C GLU A 241 -20.35 10.81 11.10
N VAL A 242 -20.86 11.24 9.95
CA VAL A 242 -22.26 11.63 9.77
C VAL A 242 -23.24 10.44 9.85
N HIS A 243 -22.73 9.22 9.69
CA HIS A 243 -23.48 7.97 9.80
C HIS A 243 -23.54 7.45 11.26
N ARG A 244 -22.60 7.83 12.14
CA ARG A 244 -22.55 7.38 13.54
C ARG A 244 -23.87 7.52 14.31
N PRO A 245 -24.63 8.64 14.19
CA PRO A 245 -25.91 8.72 14.88
C PRO A 245 -26.88 7.61 14.48
N LEU A 246 -26.86 7.18 13.20
CA LEU A 246 -27.76 6.17 12.66
C LEU A 246 -27.31 4.77 13.10
N TYR A 247 -26.01 4.54 13.08
CA TYR A 247 -25.38 3.37 13.71
C TYR A 247 -25.87 3.20 15.15
N ASN A 248 -25.72 4.24 15.97
CA ASN A 248 -26.14 4.21 17.37
C ASN A 248 -27.65 3.97 17.52
N TYR A 249 -28.47 4.60 16.68
CA TYR A 249 -29.92 4.41 16.70
C TYR A 249 -30.32 2.94 16.48
N PHE A 250 -29.75 2.27 15.48
CA PHE A 250 -30.08 0.87 15.25
C PHE A 250 -29.51 -0.06 16.32
N ILE A 251 -28.33 0.24 16.89
CA ILE A 251 -27.78 -0.52 18.03
C ILE A 251 -28.67 -0.42 19.26
N GLU A 252 -29.19 0.78 19.57
CA GLU A 252 -30.10 0.99 20.69
C GLU A 252 -31.40 0.20 20.53
N LEU A 253 -31.92 0.09 19.30
CA LEU A 253 -33.08 -0.76 19.00
C LEU A 253 -32.74 -2.24 18.98
N LEU A 254 -31.51 -2.64 18.65
CA LEU A 254 -31.10 -4.03 18.51
C LEU A 254 -30.79 -4.68 19.87
N ARG A 255 -30.03 -3.97 20.71
CA ARG A 255 -29.33 -4.53 21.88
C ARG A 255 -30.31 -5.11 22.91
N LYS A 256 -29.87 -6.18 23.56
CA LYS A 256 -30.63 -6.88 24.61
C LYS A 256 -30.05 -6.68 26.02
N ASP A 257 -28.86 -6.14 26.10
CA ASP A 257 -28.08 -5.93 27.32
C ASP A 257 -27.41 -4.55 27.31
N SER A 258 -26.54 -4.30 28.30
CA SER A 258 -25.81 -3.03 28.42
C SER A 258 -24.65 -2.89 27.44
N TYR A 259 -24.28 -3.95 26.73
CA TYR A 259 -23.16 -3.92 25.79
C TYR A 259 -23.59 -3.27 24.47
N ALA A 260 -22.71 -2.46 23.89
CA ALA A 260 -22.90 -1.84 22.59
C ALA A 260 -21.54 -1.55 21.93
N PRO A 261 -21.38 -1.88 20.63
CA PRO A 261 -20.19 -1.48 19.88
C PRO A 261 -20.13 0.04 19.76
N ARG A 262 -18.92 0.61 19.84
CA ARG A 262 -18.71 2.06 19.69
C ARG A 262 -18.00 2.37 18.38
N GLN A 263 -18.60 3.23 17.55
CA GLN A 263 -17.94 3.75 16.34
C GLN A 263 -16.92 4.85 16.68
N ILE A 264 -15.72 4.75 16.09
CA ILE A 264 -14.62 5.70 16.24
C ILE A 264 -14.00 5.99 14.86
N GLU A 265 -13.99 7.26 14.46
CA GLU A 265 -13.55 7.65 13.12
C GLU A 265 -12.16 8.30 13.11
N PHE A 266 -11.38 7.98 12.08
CA PHE A 266 -10.07 8.58 11.82
C PHE A 266 -9.91 9.03 10.36
N ASN A 267 -8.95 9.92 10.11
CA ASN A 267 -8.71 10.47 8.79
C ASN A 267 -8.23 9.42 7.79
N ARG A 268 -8.81 9.41 6.58
CA ARG A 268 -8.35 8.54 5.50
C ARG A 268 -6.92 8.95 5.09
N LEU A 269 -6.11 7.97 4.69
CA LEU A 269 -4.82 8.27 4.08
C LEU A 269 -5.04 8.81 2.67
N ASN A 270 -4.47 9.98 2.38
CA ASN A 270 -4.28 10.51 1.03
C ASN A 270 -2.79 10.74 0.80
N LEU A 271 -2.29 10.38 -0.38
CA LEU A 271 -0.88 10.53 -0.76
C LEU A 271 -0.77 11.46 -1.96
N THR A 272 0.28 12.27 -1.98
CA THR A 272 0.63 13.03 -3.18
C THR A 272 0.95 12.08 -4.34
N TYR A 273 0.69 12.52 -5.58
CA TYR A 273 0.97 11.80 -6.84
C TYR A 273 0.31 10.41 -6.95
N THR A 274 -0.74 10.17 -6.15
CA THR A 274 -1.38 8.86 -6.03
C THR A 274 -2.90 9.00 -6.06
N MET A 275 -3.58 8.07 -6.71
CA MET A 275 -5.05 7.97 -6.69
C MET A 275 -5.48 6.68 -6.00
N MET A 276 -6.39 6.76 -5.02
CA MET A 276 -6.87 5.58 -4.28
C MET A 276 -8.36 5.24 -4.53
N SER A 277 -9.02 5.94 -5.45
CA SER A 277 -10.40 5.60 -5.82
C SER A 277 -10.44 4.24 -6.54
N LYS A 278 -11.10 3.24 -5.94
CA LYS A 278 -11.29 1.89 -6.52
C LYS A 278 -11.79 1.95 -7.98
N ARG A 279 -12.76 2.83 -8.28
CA ARG A 279 -13.30 3.01 -9.64
C ARG A 279 -12.22 3.42 -10.64
N LYS A 280 -11.34 4.35 -10.24
CA LYS A 280 -10.27 4.85 -11.11
C LYS A 280 -9.11 3.86 -11.21
N LEU A 281 -8.78 3.15 -10.15
CA LEU A 281 -7.80 2.06 -10.18
C LEU A 281 -8.24 0.93 -11.12
N LEU A 282 -9.51 0.50 -11.03
CA LEU A 282 -10.08 -0.46 -11.97
C LEU A 282 -10.00 0.04 -13.42
N GLN A 283 -10.25 1.33 -13.64
CA GLN A 283 -10.14 1.94 -14.97
C GLN A 283 -8.69 1.91 -15.49
N LEU A 284 -7.67 2.20 -14.67
CA LEU A 284 -6.26 2.09 -15.08
C LEU A 284 -5.93 0.69 -15.60
N VAL A 285 -6.43 -0.34 -14.92
CA VAL A 285 -6.23 -1.75 -15.30
C VAL A 285 -7.00 -2.08 -16.59
N LYS A 286 -8.29 -1.76 -16.65
CA LYS A 286 -9.14 -2.04 -17.83
C LYS A 286 -8.67 -1.34 -19.10
N ASP A 287 -8.17 -0.11 -18.97
CA ASP A 287 -7.70 0.69 -20.10
C ASP A 287 -6.24 0.33 -20.49
N GLY A 288 -5.61 -0.65 -19.83
CA GLY A 288 -4.25 -1.12 -20.13
C GLY A 288 -3.15 -0.09 -19.84
N LEU A 289 -3.44 0.91 -19.00
CA LEU A 289 -2.50 1.96 -18.61
C LEU A 289 -1.46 1.47 -17.59
N VAL A 290 -1.80 0.38 -16.90
CA VAL A 290 -0.92 -0.41 -16.04
C VAL A 290 -1.03 -1.89 -16.42
N SER A 291 -0.04 -2.69 -16.05
CA SER A 291 0.03 -4.12 -16.40
C SER A 291 -0.98 -5.01 -15.66
N GLY A 292 -1.50 -4.54 -14.52
CA GLY A 292 -2.43 -5.28 -13.67
C GLY A 292 -2.63 -4.59 -12.32
N TRP A 293 -3.36 -5.24 -11.41
CA TRP A 293 -3.53 -4.77 -10.04
C TRP A 293 -2.24 -4.82 -9.22
N ASP A 294 -1.33 -5.73 -9.54
CA ASP A 294 -0.02 -5.89 -8.93
C ASP A 294 1.09 -5.09 -9.64
N ASP A 295 0.75 -4.24 -10.61
CA ASP A 295 1.74 -3.38 -11.29
C ASP A 295 2.52 -2.57 -10.24
N PRO A 296 3.86 -2.56 -10.25
CA PRO A 296 4.65 -1.89 -9.22
C PRO A 296 4.52 -0.36 -9.14
N ARG A 297 3.69 0.26 -9.99
CA ARG A 297 3.27 1.68 -9.93
C ARG A 297 1.91 1.86 -9.25
N MET A 298 1.13 0.80 -9.10
CA MET A 298 -0.18 0.84 -8.47
C MET A 298 -0.05 1.02 -6.97
N PRO A 299 -0.96 1.77 -6.31
CA PRO A 299 -0.93 1.94 -4.87
C PRO A 299 -1.55 0.76 -4.10
N THR A 300 -1.76 -0.37 -4.77
CA THR A 300 -2.24 -1.63 -4.19
C THR A 300 -1.19 -2.25 -3.28
N LEU A 301 -1.61 -3.01 -2.27
CA LEU A 301 -0.66 -3.71 -1.39
C LEU A 301 0.15 -4.77 -2.16
N CYS A 302 -0.51 -5.54 -3.02
CA CYS A 302 0.17 -6.45 -3.94
C CYS A 302 1.15 -5.73 -4.89
N GLY A 303 0.82 -4.54 -5.39
CA GLY A 303 1.71 -3.69 -6.19
C GLY A 303 2.93 -3.23 -5.41
N TYR A 304 2.75 -2.76 -4.17
CA TYR A 304 3.85 -2.39 -3.27
C TYR A 304 4.73 -3.61 -2.91
N ARG A 305 4.14 -4.78 -2.68
CA ARG A 305 4.85 -6.04 -2.45
C ARG A 305 5.71 -6.42 -3.65
N ARG A 306 5.15 -6.43 -4.86
CA ARG A 306 5.89 -6.69 -6.11
C ARG A 306 6.94 -5.62 -6.41
N ARG A 307 6.69 -4.38 -6.00
CA ARG A 307 7.66 -3.28 -6.06
C ARG A 307 8.85 -3.46 -5.11
N GLY A 308 8.74 -4.34 -4.11
CA GLY A 308 9.77 -4.64 -3.14
C GLY A 308 9.72 -3.78 -1.88
N TYR A 309 8.58 -3.15 -1.60
CA TYR A 309 8.32 -2.64 -0.26
C TYR A 309 8.22 -3.83 0.71
N THR A 310 8.59 -3.59 1.95
CA THR A 310 8.48 -4.58 3.02
C THR A 310 7.26 -4.27 3.89
N PRO A 311 6.67 -5.27 4.56
CA PRO A 311 5.59 -5.02 5.49
C PRO A 311 6.03 -4.11 6.64
N GLU A 312 7.27 -4.23 7.12
CA GLU A 312 7.84 -3.31 8.12
C GLU A 312 7.88 -1.87 7.61
N SER A 313 8.27 -1.62 6.36
CA SER A 313 8.32 -0.26 5.81
C SER A 313 6.93 0.39 5.76
N ILE A 314 5.89 -0.37 5.42
CA ILE A 314 4.51 0.13 5.38
C ILE A 314 4.00 0.40 6.80
N ARG A 315 4.19 -0.53 7.74
CA ARG A 315 3.79 -0.33 9.15
C ARG A 315 4.52 0.87 9.77
N ASN A 316 5.83 1.01 9.54
CA ASN A 316 6.62 2.15 9.99
C ASN A 316 6.15 3.47 9.38
N PHE A 317 5.75 3.48 8.11
CA PHE A 317 5.17 4.65 7.47
C PHE A 317 3.84 5.06 8.14
N ILE A 318 2.93 4.10 8.36
CA ILE A 318 1.65 4.33 9.03
C ILE A 318 1.86 4.85 10.47
N ASP A 319 2.79 4.27 11.21
CA ASP A 319 3.15 4.69 12.56
C ASP A 319 3.66 6.15 12.61
N LYS A 320 4.41 6.58 11.59
CA LYS A 320 4.96 7.94 11.51
C LYS A 320 3.88 8.99 11.21
N ILE A 321 2.92 8.69 10.34
CA ILE A 321 1.84 9.63 10.00
C ILE A 321 0.78 9.71 11.09
N GLY A 322 0.59 8.62 11.86
CA GLY A 322 -0.37 8.54 12.93
C GLY A 322 -1.84 8.66 12.49
N TYR A 323 -2.70 8.93 13.48
CA TYR A 323 -4.15 8.96 13.36
C TYR A 323 -4.70 10.28 13.88
N THR A 324 -5.47 10.99 13.07
CA THR A 324 -6.07 12.29 13.42
C THR A 324 -7.55 12.33 13.03
N LYS A 325 -8.24 13.41 13.40
CA LYS A 325 -9.62 13.70 12.98
C LYS A 325 -9.71 14.80 11.91
N TYR A 326 -8.60 15.06 11.20
CA TYR A 326 -8.55 16.05 10.14
C TYR A 326 -7.92 15.44 8.90
N ASP A 327 -8.53 15.70 7.75
CA ASP A 327 -8.00 15.26 6.47
C ASP A 327 -6.75 16.04 6.09
N GLY A 328 -5.84 15.35 5.39
CA GLY A 328 -4.60 15.90 4.89
C GLY A 328 -4.00 14.99 3.83
N ILE A 329 -3.14 15.57 3.00
CA ILE A 329 -2.38 14.84 1.99
C ILE A 329 -0.96 14.68 2.51
N ILE A 330 -0.50 13.44 2.56
CA ILE A 330 0.85 13.08 3.00
C ILE A 330 1.76 13.01 1.77
N ASP A 331 2.96 13.59 1.88
CA ASP A 331 3.95 13.49 0.82
C ASP A 331 4.44 12.04 0.66
N VAL A 332 4.34 11.49 -0.56
CA VAL A 332 4.84 10.16 -0.93
C VAL A 332 6.33 9.97 -0.59
N ALA A 333 7.11 11.04 -0.51
CA ALA A 333 8.50 10.99 -0.07
C ALA A 333 8.69 10.39 1.34
N LEU A 334 7.68 10.52 2.22
CA LEU A 334 7.72 9.91 3.55
C LEU A 334 7.58 8.37 3.49
N LEU A 335 6.75 7.86 2.58
CA LEU A 335 6.62 6.43 2.31
C LEU A 335 7.92 5.88 1.71
N GLU A 336 8.49 6.59 0.73
CA GLU A 336 9.79 6.24 0.15
C GLU A 336 10.92 6.28 1.20
N HIS A 337 10.88 7.22 2.13
CA HIS A 337 11.84 7.30 3.23
C HIS A 337 11.73 6.09 4.17
N ALA A 338 10.50 5.68 4.53
CA ALA A 338 10.29 4.51 5.38
C ALA A 338 10.85 3.22 4.76
N VAL A 339 10.67 3.00 3.45
CA VAL A 339 11.25 1.84 2.77
C VAL A 339 12.77 1.95 2.60
N ARG A 340 13.33 3.15 2.39
CA ARG A 340 14.79 3.34 2.38
C ARG A 340 15.43 2.98 3.71
N GLU A 341 14.84 3.42 4.82
CA GLU A 341 15.36 3.13 6.17
C GLU A 341 15.31 1.64 6.49
N ASP A 342 14.21 0.99 6.12
CA ASP A 342 14.05 -0.45 6.34
C ASP A 342 15.03 -1.27 5.48
N LEU A 343 15.10 -0.98 4.17
CA LEU A 343 16.00 -1.69 3.26
C LEU A 343 17.48 -1.42 3.55
N ASN A 344 17.84 -0.25 4.10
CA ASN A 344 19.22 0.02 4.52
C ASN A 344 19.70 -0.99 5.58
N LYS A 345 18.79 -1.49 6.44
CA LYS A 345 19.12 -2.42 7.51
C LYS A 345 19.22 -3.88 7.05
N ARG A 346 18.55 -4.25 5.96
CA ARG A 346 18.41 -5.67 5.54
C ARG A 346 19.00 -6.03 4.17
N ALA A 347 19.06 -5.09 3.23
CA ALA A 347 19.36 -5.42 1.84
C ALA A 347 20.84 -5.72 1.64
N THR A 348 21.16 -6.78 0.91
CA THR A 348 22.55 -7.10 0.54
C THR A 348 23.05 -6.11 -0.51
N ARG A 349 24.25 -5.55 -0.31
CA ARG A 349 24.91 -4.60 -1.20
C ARG A 349 25.62 -5.36 -2.29
N VAL A 350 25.23 -5.08 -3.53
CA VAL A 350 25.71 -5.78 -4.73
C VAL A 350 26.10 -4.77 -5.80
N SER A 351 26.99 -5.14 -6.71
CA SER A 351 27.34 -4.34 -7.86
C SER A 351 26.42 -4.70 -9.04
N GLY A 352 25.64 -3.72 -9.47
CA GLY A 352 24.85 -3.77 -10.70
C GLY A 352 25.11 -2.50 -11.49
N VAL A 353 25.44 -2.65 -12.77
CA VAL A 353 25.67 -1.56 -13.71
C VAL A 353 24.46 -1.45 -14.64
N ILE A 354 23.73 -0.34 -14.60
CA ILE A 354 22.46 -0.19 -15.32
C ILE A 354 22.61 0.48 -16.69
N ASP A 355 23.62 1.33 -16.86
CA ASP A 355 24.00 1.92 -18.16
C ASP A 355 25.49 1.65 -18.43
N PRO A 356 25.84 0.44 -18.92
CA PRO A 356 27.23 -0.01 -18.94
C PRO A 356 28.07 0.68 -20.02
N ILE A 357 29.27 1.11 -19.61
CA ILE A 357 30.38 1.42 -20.51
C ILE A 357 31.58 0.54 -20.18
N LYS A 358 32.30 0.06 -21.20
CA LYS A 358 33.44 -0.84 -21.02
C LYS A 358 34.63 -0.06 -20.44
N LEU A 359 35.24 -0.59 -19.39
CA LEU A 359 36.48 -0.12 -18.79
C LEU A 359 37.57 -1.17 -18.98
N VAL A 360 38.70 -0.79 -19.56
CA VAL A 360 39.85 -1.66 -19.79
C VAL A 360 41.03 -1.21 -18.94
N ILE A 361 41.49 -2.10 -18.04
CA ILE A 361 42.67 -1.85 -17.20
C ILE A 361 43.93 -2.26 -17.97
N THR A 362 44.58 -1.29 -18.63
CA THR A 362 45.60 -1.53 -19.66
C THR A 362 46.86 -2.23 -19.14
N ASN A 363 47.21 -2.05 -17.87
CA ASN A 363 48.35 -2.68 -17.21
C ASN A 363 47.99 -3.94 -16.40
N TYR A 364 46.74 -4.44 -16.46
CA TYR A 364 46.34 -5.70 -15.81
C TYR A 364 46.44 -6.89 -16.80
N PRO A 365 47.02 -8.05 -16.44
CA PRO A 365 47.20 -9.17 -17.37
C PRO A 365 45.87 -9.70 -17.93
N GLU A 366 45.83 -10.06 -19.22
CA GLU A 366 44.60 -10.48 -19.93
C GLU A 366 43.95 -11.73 -19.35
N ASP A 367 44.74 -12.75 -19.00
CA ASP A 367 44.24 -14.04 -18.51
C ASP A 367 44.14 -14.13 -16.98
N LYS A 368 44.41 -13.04 -16.27
CA LYS A 368 44.35 -13.02 -14.80
C LYS A 368 42.96 -12.64 -14.31
N THR A 369 42.47 -13.34 -13.31
CA THR A 369 41.30 -12.96 -12.51
C THR A 369 41.62 -13.05 -11.03
N GLU A 370 40.94 -12.26 -10.22
CA GLU A 370 41.07 -12.26 -8.76
C GLU A 370 39.70 -12.15 -8.11
N GLU A 371 39.46 -12.94 -7.06
CA GLU A 371 38.23 -12.86 -6.27
C GLU A 371 38.39 -11.81 -5.17
N MET A 372 37.48 -10.83 -5.16
CA MET A 372 37.46 -9.75 -4.18
C MET A 372 36.35 -10.00 -3.17
N ALA A 373 36.63 -9.82 -1.88
CA ALA A 373 35.60 -9.89 -0.85
C ALA A 373 34.78 -8.59 -0.82
N ALA A 374 33.46 -8.69 -0.93
CA ALA A 374 32.51 -7.60 -0.84
C ALA A 374 31.60 -7.79 0.39
N VAL A 375 31.51 -6.75 1.22
CA VAL A 375 30.68 -6.76 2.44
C VAL A 375 29.20 -6.71 2.07
N ASN A 376 28.43 -7.67 2.57
CA ASN A 376 27.00 -7.79 2.26
C ASN A 376 26.20 -6.62 2.83
N ASN A 377 26.43 -6.23 4.08
CA ASN A 377 25.74 -5.10 4.69
C ASN A 377 26.66 -4.38 5.68
N PRO A 378 27.04 -3.12 5.43
CA PRO A 378 27.90 -2.38 6.35
C PRO A 378 27.21 -2.03 7.68
N GLU A 379 25.87 -2.10 7.75
CA GLU A 379 25.09 -1.86 8.97
C GLU A 379 24.90 -3.12 9.81
N ASP A 380 25.31 -4.30 9.29
CA ASP A 380 25.15 -5.59 9.94
C ASP A 380 26.41 -6.44 9.75
N GLU A 381 27.27 -6.46 10.78
CA GLU A 381 28.51 -7.23 10.78
C GLU A 381 28.27 -8.75 10.63
N SER A 382 27.06 -9.24 10.96
CA SER A 382 26.69 -10.65 10.84
C SER A 382 26.28 -11.06 9.41
N ALA A 383 26.01 -10.08 8.53
CA ALA A 383 25.58 -10.33 7.15
C ALA A 383 26.67 -11.00 6.29
N GLY A 384 27.93 -11.00 6.75
CA GLY A 384 29.04 -11.65 6.08
C GLY A 384 29.51 -10.95 4.80
N VAL A 385 30.19 -11.71 3.95
CA VAL A 385 30.78 -11.24 2.69
C VAL A 385 30.42 -12.20 1.56
N HIS A 386 30.37 -11.69 0.33
CA HIS A 386 30.36 -12.49 -0.90
C HIS A 386 31.57 -12.14 -1.77
N THR A 387 31.81 -12.91 -2.83
CA THR A 387 32.94 -12.69 -3.74
C THR A 387 32.50 -12.02 -5.05
N ILE A 388 33.32 -11.09 -5.55
CA ILE A 388 33.19 -10.49 -6.87
C ILE A 388 34.49 -10.67 -7.67
N THR A 389 34.37 -11.22 -8.87
CA THR A 389 35.52 -11.46 -9.76
C THR A 389 36.00 -10.16 -10.39
N PHE A 390 37.26 -9.80 -10.16
CA PHE A 390 37.99 -8.74 -10.85
C PHE A 390 38.75 -9.29 -12.07
N ALA A 391 38.78 -8.52 -13.16
CA ALA A 391 39.46 -8.89 -14.40
C ALA A 391 39.94 -7.63 -15.14
N ARG A 392 40.71 -7.81 -16.22
CA ARG A 392 41.18 -6.71 -17.09
C ARG A 392 40.04 -5.88 -17.68
N GLU A 393 38.96 -6.53 -18.10
CA GLU A 393 37.80 -5.88 -18.71
C GLU A 393 36.62 -5.85 -17.75
N LEU A 394 36.13 -4.64 -17.49
CA LEU A 394 35.04 -4.34 -16.56
C LEU A 394 33.94 -3.54 -17.26
N TYR A 395 32.77 -3.47 -16.64
CA TYR A 395 31.75 -2.47 -16.91
C TYR A 395 31.63 -1.54 -15.71
N ILE A 396 31.44 -0.26 -16.00
CA ILE A 396 31.10 0.80 -15.03
C ILE A 396 29.87 1.56 -15.57
N GLU A 397 29.26 2.41 -14.76
CA GLU A 397 28.20 3.29 -15.28
C GLU A 397 28.78 4.29 -16.28
N LYS A 398 28.03 4.53 -17.36
CA LYS A 398 28.36 5.56 -18.34
C LYS A 398 28.49 6.95 -17.69
N GLU A 399 27.67 7.25 -16.69
CA GLU A 399 27.74 8.51 -15.94
C GLU A 399 28.99 8.66 -15.03
N ASP A 400 29.71 7.57 -14.79
CA ASP A 400 30.95 7.56 -14.00
C ASP A 400 32.19 7.93 -14.82
N PHE A 401 32.04 8.18 -16.13
CA PHE A 401 33.09 8.76 -16.97
C PHE A 401 32.68 10.10 -17.60
N MET A 402 33.58 11.08 -17.56
CA MET A 402 33.43 12.36 -18.25
C MET A 402 34.82 12.88 -18.66
N GLU A 403 35.01 13.12 -19.95
CA GLU A 403 36.29 13.61 -20.51
C GLU A 403 36.59 15.03 -20.05
N ASP A 404 35.65 15.95 -20.22
CA ASP A 404 35.75 17.35 -19.80
C ASP A 404 34.91 17.59 -18.53
N ALA A 405 35.43 17.13 -17.39
CA ALA A 405 34.67 17.15 -16.16
C ALA A 405 34.78 18.46 -15.37
N PRO A 406 33.68 18.94 -14.76
CA PRO A 406 33.71 20.11 -13.89
C PRO A 406 34.48 19.81 -12.60
N LYS A 407 35.02 20.84 -11.93
CA LYS A 407 35.85 20.70 -10.70
C LYS A 407 35.23 19.87 -9.55
N LYS A 408 33.90 19.74 -9.51
CA LYS A 408 33.15 18.96 -8.50
C LYS A 408 32.77 17.54 -8.95
N TYR A 409 33.33 17.07 -10.06
CA TYR A 409 33.19 15.71 -10.53
C TYR A 409 34.33 14.84 -10.00
N PHE A 410 33.99 13.84 -9.19
CA PHE A 410 34.97 13.02 -8.48
C PHE A 410 35.08 11.59 -9.04
N ARG A 411 34.47 11.30 -10.20
CA ARG A 411 34.56 9.97 -10.85
C ARG A 411 35.68 9.97 -11.91
N MET A 412 35.55 9.22 -13.00
CA MET A 412 36.62 9.03 -13.96
C MET A 412 36.70 10.18 -14.98
N THR A 413 37.89 10.76 -15.06
CA THR A 413 38.27 11.80 -16.01
C THR A 413 39.76 11.57 -16.33
N PRO A 414 40.23 11.76 -17.57
CA PRO A 414 41.63 11.56 -17.92
C PRO A 414 42.59 12.24 -16.91
N GLY A 415 43.53 11.46 -16.37
CA GLY A 415 44.49 11.87 -15.34
C GLY A 415 44.00 11.76 -13.89
N GLN A 416 42.71 11.53 -13.65
CA GLN A 416 42.13 11.42 -12.31
C GLN A 416 42.12 9.96 -11.79
N GLU A 417 42.37 9.80 -10.49
CA GLU A 417 42.25 8.52 -9.79
C GLU A 417 40.87 8.33 -9.15
N VAL A 418 40.35 7.11 -9.22
CA VAL A 418 39.11 6.68 -8.57
C VAL A 418 39.30 5.31 -7.91
N ARG A 419 38.58 5.05 -6.82
CA ARG A 419 38.54 3.71 -6.21
C ARG A 419 37.45 2.87 -6.87
N LEU A 420 37.80 1.71 -7.36
CA LEU A 420 36.85 0.65 -7.68
C LEU A 420 36.42 -0.01 -6.37
N LYS A 421 35.12 -0.02 -6.07
CA LYS A 421 34.61 -0.54 -4.80
C LYS A 421 35.13 -1.96 -4.54
N SER A 422 35.57 -2.21 -3.31
CA SER A 422 36.13 -3.50 -2.86
C SER A 422 37.37 -3.98 -3.62
N SER A 423 37.99 -3.12 -4.43
CA SER A 423 39.13 -3.46 -5.30
C SER A 423 40.22 -2.37 -5.24
N TYR A 424 40.91 -2.15 -6.36
CA TYR A 424 42.03 -1.22 -6.51
C TYR A 424 41.62 0.24 -6.72
N ILE A 425 42.59 1.13 -6.57
CA ILE A 425 42.55 2.47 -7.15
C ILE A 425 43.04 2.39 -8.59
N VAL A 426 42.33 3.06 -9.50
CA VAL A 426 42.66 3.14 -10.92
C VAL A 426 42.79 4.59 -11.36
N ARG A 427 43.74 4.87 -12.25
CA ARG A 427 43.95 6.17 -12.89
C ARG A 427 43.43 6.11 -14.32
N CYS A 428 42.45 6.95 -14.65
CA CYS A 428 41.92 7.04 -16.01
C CYS A 428 42.99 7.60 -16.96
N THR A 429 43.28 6.90 -18.05
CA THR A 429 44.29 7.32 -19.05
C THR A 429 43.67 7.91 -20.30
N GLY A 430 42.41 7.62 -20.59
CA GLY A 430 41.70 8.17 -21.73
C GLY A 430 40.44 7.38 -22.08
N CYS A 431 39.93 7.60 -23.28
CA CYS A 431 38.76 6.88 -23.79
C CYS A 431 38.84 6.68 -25.30
N LYS A 432 38.00 5.80 -25.82
CA LYS A 432 37.76 5.58 -27.25
C LYS A 432 36.37 6.08 -27.60
N LYS A 433 36.28 6.79 -28.73
CA LYS A 433 35.01 7.25 -29.31
C LYS A 433 34.68 6.48 -30.58
N ASP A 434 33.40 6.34 -30.87
CA ASP A 434 32.91 5.90 -32.18
C ASP A 434 32.91 7.04 -33.21
N GLU A 435 32.41 6.76 -34.43
CA GLU A 435 32.35 7.72 -35.53
C GLU A 435 31.45 8.94 -35.23
N ASP A 436 30.45 8.75 -34.36
CA ASP A 436 29.51 9.79 -33.92
C ASP A 436 30.04 10.58 -32.70
N GLY A 437 31.23 10.23 -32.20
CA GLY A 437 31.86 10.89 -31.05
C GLY A 437 31.37 10.38 -29.69
N ASN A 438 30.56 9.32 -29.64
CA ASN A 438 30.13 8.71 -28.38
C ASN A 438 31.26 7.89 -27.77
N VAL A 439 31.43 8.00 -26.46
CA VAL A 439 32.41 7.20 -25.73
C VAL A 439 31.94 5.75 -25.65
N VAL A 440 32.77 4.82 -26.14
CA VAL A 440 32.47 3.38 -26.18
C VAL A 440 33.35 2.56 -25.24
N GLU A 441 34.58 3.03 -24.96
CA GLU A 441 35.52 2.37 -24.04
C GLU A 441 36.28 3.41 -23.23
N VAL A 442 36.51 3.13 -21.95
CA VAL A 442 37.36 3.92 -21.04
C VAL A 442 38.61 3.12 -20.74
N TYR A 443 39.76 3.78 -20.69
CA TYR A 443 41.04 3.15 -20.37
C TYR A 443 41.55 3.65 -19.02
N ALA A 444 42.10 2.74 -18.22
CA ALA A 444 42.73 3.09 -16.96
C ALA A 444 43.91 2.18 -16.64
N GLU A 445 44.75 2.62 -15.71
CA GLU A 445 45.82 1.82 -15.12
C GLU A 445 45.51 1.59 -13.64
N TYR A 446 45.64 0.36 -13.14
CA TYR A 446 45.48 0.06 -11.71
C TYR A 446 46.79 0.20 -10.95
N ASP A 447 46.67 0.48 -9.65
CA ASP A 447 47.79 0.45 -8.72
C ASP A 447 47.76 -0.85 -7.87
N PRO A 448 48.74 -1.77 -8.05
CA PRO A 448 48.77 -3.05 -7.35
C PRO A 448 48.84 -2.95 -5.81
N LEU A 449 49.35 -1.85 -5.25
CA LEU A 449 49.54 -1.69 -3.80
C LEU A 449 48.27 -1.21 -3.08
N THR A 450 47.20 -0.91 -3.82
CA THR A 450 46.01 -0.22 -3.29
C THR A 450 44.80 -1.13 -3.04
N LEU A 451 44.97 -2.44 -3.24
CA LEU A 451 43.95 -3.43 -2.93
C LEU A 451 43.49 -3.28 -1.47
N SER A 452 42.19 -3.39 -1.22
CA SER A 452 41.63 -3.29 0.13
C SER A 452 42.35 -4.24 1.09
N GLY A 453 42.99 -3.69 2.15
CA GLY A 453 43.79 -4.46 3.13
C GLY A 453 45.31 -4.41 2.93
N MET A 454 45.81 -3.82 1.83
CA MET A 454 47.25 -3.62 1.57
C MET A 454 47.80 -2.29 2.14
N PRO A 455 49.14 -2.08 2.21
CA PRO A 455 49.76 -0.90 2.82
C PRO A 455 49.27 0.45 2.29
N GLU A 456 48.96 0.54 0.98
CA GLU A 456 48.45 1.77 0.36
C GLU A 456 46.92 1.77 0.20
N SER A 457 46.19 0.82 0.80
CA SER A 457 44.73 0.73 0.68
C SER A 457 44.02 1.98 1.22
N ASN A 458 44.64 2.68 2.17
CA ASN A 458 44.10 3.88 2.79
C ASN A 458 44.42 5.17 2.01
N ARG A 459 45.03 5.08 0.81
CA ARG A 459 45.22 6.24 -0.06
C ARG A 459 43.88 6.89 -0.36
N LYS A 460 43.75 8.17 0.02
CA LYS A 460 42.51 8.93 -0.13
C LYS A 460 42.35 9.39 -1.58
N VAL A 461 41.36 8.84 -2.27
CA VAL A 461 40.86 9.33 -3.55
C VAL A 461 39.49 9.99 -3.37
N LYS A 462 39.13 10.91 -4.25
CA LYS A 462 37.92 11.73 -4.10
C LYS A 462 36.62 11.00 -4.44
N GLY A 463 36.69 9.89 -5.17
CA GLY A 463 35.51 9.13 -5.57
C GLY A 463 35.70 7.62 -5.46
N THR A 464 34.57 6.94 -5.32
CA THR A 464 34.47 5.49 -5.38
C THR A 464 33.30 5.14 -6.27
N ILE A 465 33.52 4.23 -7.22
CA ILE A 465 32.51 3.76 -8.18
C ILE A 465 32.35 2.24 -8.08
N HIS A 466 31.16 1.75 -8.39
CA HIS A 466 30.88 0.32 -8.53
C HIS A 466 31.23 -0.14 -9.94
N TRP A 467 31.37 -1.44 -10.10
CA TRP A 467 31.83 -2.07 -11.34
C TRP A 467 31.43 -3.55 -11.34
N VAL A 468 31.40 -4.16 -12.51
CA VAL A 468 31.28 -5.62 -12.65
C VAL A 468 32.24 -6.13 -13.72
N SER A 469 32.73 -7.37 -13.63
CA SER A 469 33.58 -7.95 -14.68
C SER A 469 32.81 -8.12 -15.99
N ALA A 470 33.37 -7.70 -17.12
CA ALA A 470 32.70 -7.81 -18.42
C ALA A 470 32.41 -9.26 -18.79
N ARG A 471 33.38 -10.16 -18.55
CA ARG A 471 33.30 -11.59 -18.87
C ARG A 471 32.39 -12.38 -17.94
N HIS A 472 32.38 -12.06 -16.65
CA HIS A 472 31.70 -12.88 -15.63
C HIS A 472 30.33 -12.36 -15.25
N SER A 473 30.04 -11.07 -15.46
CA SER A 473 28.72 -10.50 -15.13
C SER A 473 27.57 -11.19 -15.86
N LEU A 474 26.39 -11.08 -15.28
CA LEU A 474 25.15 -11.62 -15.81
C LEU A 474 24.34 -10.50 -16.48
N PRO A 475 23.67 -10.77 -17.62
CA PRO A 475 22.71 -9.83 -18.17
C PRO A 475 21.48 -9.77 -17.27
N ALA A 476 20.91 -8.57 -17.12
CA ALA A 476 19.67 -8.37 -16.38
C ALA A 476 18.78 -7.32 -17.05
N GLU A 477 17.47 -7.50 -16.94
CA GLU A 477 16.50 -6.44 -17.16
C GLU A 477 16.31 -5.67 -15.85
N VAL A 478 16.39 -4.35 -15.91
CA VAL A 478 16.15 -3.46 -14.76
C VAL A 478 15.01 -2.52 -15.07
N ARG A 479 13.97 -2.55 -14.24
CA ARG A 479 12.77 -1.72 -14.35
C ARG A 479 12.87 -0.57 -13.36
N LEU A 480 13.13 0.61 -13.89
CA LEU A 480 13.19 1.85 -13.14
C LEU A 480 11.82 2.50 -13.16
N TYR A 481 11.13 2.42 -12.04
CA TYR A 481 9.83 3.06 -11.92
C TYR A 481 9.95 4.42 -11.20
N ASP A 482 8.98 5.27 -11.45
CA ASP A 482 8.77 6.59 -10.84
C ASP A 482 7.29 6.74 -10.42
N ARG A 483 6.91 7.90 -9.90
CA ARG A 483 5.53 8.26 -9.55
C ARG A 483 4.61 8.08 -10.76
N LEU A 484 3.42 7.51 -10.55
CA LEU A 484 2.48 7.19 -11.62
C LEU A 484 1.86 8.44 -12.26
N PHE A 485 1.61 9.48 -11.45
CA PHE A 485 1.03 10.75 -11.88
C PHE A 485 2.04 11.90 -11.76
N THR A 486 1.91 12.90 -12.63
CA THR A 486 2.75 14.11 -12.60
C THR A 486 2.23 15.18 -11.63
N ASP A 487 0.92 15.22 -11.44
CA ASP A 487 0.25 16.20 -10.58
C ASP A 487 0.28 15.75 -9.11
N GLU A 488 0.49 16.71 -8.19
CA GLU A 488 0.62 16.42 -6.75
C GLU A 488 -0.68 15.90 -6.14
N ASN A 489 -1.83 16.44 -6.55
CA ASN A 489 -3.14 15.90 -6.19
C ASN A 489 -3.92 15.49 -7.45
N PRO A 490 -3.67 14.29 -8.00
CA PRO A 490 -4.35 13.84 -9.20
C PRO A 490 -5.86 13.64 -8.99
N SER A 491 -6.31 13.41 -7.76
CA SER A 491 -7.73 13.14 -7.46
C SER A 491 -8.64 14.36 -7.67
N ASP A 492 -8.08 15.58 -7.61
CA ASP A 492 -8.84 16.83 -7.76
C ASP A 492 -9.02 17.27 -9.22
N ILE A 493 -8.31 16.63 -10.15
CA ILE A 493 -8.35 16.97 -11.57
C ILE A 493 -9.58 16.31 -12.23
N LYS A 494 -10.51 17.14 -12.69
CA LYS A 494 -11.77 16.68 -13.31
C LYS A 494 -11.77 16.73 -14.84
N ASP A 495 -10.96 17.59 -15.42
CA ASP A 495 -11.02 17.93 -16.86
C ASP A 495 -9.97 17.19 -17.71
N LYS A 496 -9.26 16.21 -17.13
CA LYS A 496 -8.30 15.35 -17.84
C LYS A 496 -8.72 13.88 -17.78
N THR A 497 -8.41 13.14 -18.84
CA THR A 497 -8.46 11.68 -18.85
C THR A 497 -7.34 11.10 -17.99
N LEU A 498 -7.49 9.85 -17.55
CA LEU A 498 -6.42 9.18 -16.78
C LEU A 498 -5.10 9.11 -17.54
N ALA A 499 -5.16 8.83 -18.85
CA ALA A 499 -3.98 8.74 -19.70
C ALA A 499 -3.20 10.07 -19.78
N GLU A 500 -3.89 11.20 -19.84
CA GLU A 500 -3.26 12.54 -19.88
C GLU A 500 -2.60 12.95 -18.57
N MET A 501 -2.94 12.29 -17.46
CA MET A 501 -2.38 12.59 -16.13
C MET A 501 -1.17 11.72 -15.79
N LEU A 502 -0.89 10.68 -16.58
CA LEU A 502 0.20 9.75 -16.32
C LEU A 502 1.56 10.41 -16.54
N ASN A 503 2.49 10.05 -15.67
CA ASN A 503 3.90 10.33 -15.88
C ASN A 503 4.44 9.40 -16.98
N PRO A 504 4.89 9.94 -18.14
CA PRO A 504 5.45 9.13 -19.21
C PRO A 504 6.75 8.43 -18.80
N ASP A 505 7.44 8.96 -17.78
CA ASP A 505 8.66 8.38 -17.21
C ASP A 505 8.37 7.45 -16.00
N SER A 506 7.10 7.11 -15.74
CA SER A 506 6.70 6.23 -14.62
C SER A 506 7.31 4.83 -14.67
N LEU A 507 7.76 4.38 -15.84
CA LEU A 507 8.50 3.14 -16.03
C LEU A 507 9.52 3.28 -17.18
N LYS A 508 10.79 2.99 -16.88
CA LYS A 508 11.87 2.80 -17.87
C LYS A 508 12.42 1.39 -17.73
N VAL A 509 12.40 0.63 -18.83
CA VAL A 509 12.94 -0.74 -18.88
C VAL A 509 14.31 -0.72 -19.54
N LEU A 510 15.34 -1.10 -18.80
CA LEU A 510 16.72 -1.18 -19.25
C LEU A 510 17.11 -2.65 -19.43
N LYS A 511 17.57 -3.03 -20.63
CA LYS A 511 17.86 -4.45 -20.98
C LYS A 511 19.35 -4.76 -21.13
N SER A 512 20.20 -3.74 -21.17
CA SER A 512 21.65 -3.86 -21.32
C SER A 512 22.37 -3.99 -19.97
N CYS A 513 21.65 -4.05 -18.85
CA CYS A 513 22.26 -4.01 -17.53
C CYS A 513 23.13 -5.25 -17.24
N ARG A 514 24.16 -5.06 -16.42
CA ARG A 514 25.13 -6.09 -16.04
C ARG A 514 25.22 -6.18 -14.52
N VAL A 515 24.97 -7.35 -13.96
CA VAL A 515 25.02 -7.57 -12.51
C VAL A 515 26.08 -8.60 -12.14
N GLU A 516 26.56 -8.58 -10.90
CA GLU A 516 27.55 -9.54 -10.43
C GLU A 516 27.01 -10.98 -10.35
N PRO A 517 27.87 -12.02 -10.49
CA PRO A 517 27.45 -13.42 -10.53
C PRO A 517 26.70 -13.91 -9.28
N PHE A 518 26.92 -13.28 -8.13
CA PHE A 518 26.27 -13.61 -6.86
C PHE A 518 24.73 -13.60 -6.97
N LEU A 519 24.18 -12.86 -7.94
CA LEU A 519 22.75 -12.74 -8.17
C LEU A 519 22.14 -13.84 -9.06
N ALA A 520 22.93 -14.81 -9.52
CA ALA A 520 22.46 -15.88 -10.43
C ALA A 520 21.24 -16.64 -9.87
N ASP A 521 21.27 -16.93 -8.57
CA ASP A 521 20.27 -17.73 -7.86
C ASP A 521 19.39 -16.88 -6.94
N ALA A 522 19.32 -15.57 -7.18
CA ALA A 522 18.52 -14.66 -6.36
C ALA A 522 17.02 -15.00 -6.48
N ALA A 523 16.40 -15.33 -5.35
CA ALA A 523 14.99 -15.70 -5.32
C ALA A 523 14.07 -14.47 -5.54
N PRO A 524 12.92 -14.62 -6.24
CA PRO A 524 11.89 -13.58 -6.32
C PRO A 524 11.54 -13.00 -4.95
N GLY A 525 11.40 -11.67 -4.88
CA GLY A 525 11.15 -10.95 -3.63
C GLY A 525 12.40 -10.67 -2.78
N SER A 526 13.58 -11.19 -3.13
CA SER A 526 14.83 -10.87 -2.43
C SER A 526 15.24 -9.41 -2.64
N HIS A 527 15.72 -8.75 -1.57
CA HIS A 527 16.07 -7.34 -1.58
C HIS A 527 17.58 -7.10 -1.68
N PHE A 528 17.96 -6.22 -2.60
CA PHE A 528 19.35 -5.83 -2.83
C PHE A 528 19.49 -4.31 -2.89
N GLN A 529 20.64 -3.81 -2.48
CA GLN A 529 21.06 -2.45 -2.78
C GLN A 529 22.08 -2.49 -3.92
N PHE A 530 21.69 -2.03 -5.10
CA PHE A 530 22.65 -1.80 -6.16
C PHE A 530 23.44 -0.55 -5.78
N GLN A 531 24.73 -0.73 -5.54
CA GLN A 531 25.56 0.30 -4.94
C GLN A 531 25.47 1.61 -5.72
N ARG A 532 25.28 2.71 -4.99
CA ARG A 532 25.11 4.09 -5.51
C ARG A 532 23.85 4.36 -6.34
N ILE A 533 23.07 3.34 -6.71
CA ILE A 533 21.88 3.49 -7.55
C ILE A 533 20.60 3.54 -6.70
N GLY A 534 20.32 2.47 -5.97
CA GLY A 534 19.05 2.33 -5.26
C GLY A 534 18.85 0.94 -4.69
N TYR A 535 17.65 0.72 -4.16
CA TYR A 535 17.21 -0.58 -3.71
C TYR A 535 16.36 -1.25 -4.77
N PHE A 536 16.54 -2.55 -4.92
CA PHE A 536 15.95 -3.38 -5.95
C PHE A 536 15.41 -4.66 -5.33
N THR A 537 14.36 -5.19 -5.94
CA THR A 537 13.84 -6.52 -5.67
C THR A 537 13.86 -7.36 -6.94
N VAL A 538 14.02 -8.68 -6.79
CA VAL A 538 13.89 -9.63 -7.89
C VAL A 538 12.40 -9.76 -8.22
N ASP A 539 12.02 -9.43 -9.45
CA ASP A 539 10.62 -9.54 -9.91
C ASP A 539 10.25 -11.01 -10.18
N PRO A 540 8.99 -11.43 -9.95
CA PRO A 540 8.51 -12.77 -10.30
C PRO A 540 8.67 -13.16 -11.77
N ASP A 541 8.81 -12.20 -12.69
CA ASP A 541 9.12 -12.47 -14.10
C ASP A 541 10.55 -13.02 -14.32
N SER A 542 11.40 -13.00 -13.28
CA SER A 542 12.75 -13.56 -13.33
C SER A 542 12.74 -15.06 -13.52
N ARG A 543 13.66 -15.55 -14.36
CA ARG A 543 13.86 -16.98 -14.63
C ARG A 543 15.35 -17.30 -14.76
N PRO A 544 15.78 -18.56 -14.62
CA PRO A 544 17.19 -18.93 -14.79
C PRO A 544 17.76 -18.39 -16.11
N GLY A 545 18.84 -17.60 -16.01
CA GLY A 545 19.49 -16.94 -17.15
C GLY A 545 18.82 -15.65 -17.66
N ALA A 546 17.70 -15.22 -17.09
CA ALA A 546 17.06 -13.94 -17.39
C ALA A 546 16.52 -13.29 -16.11
N LEU A 547 17.41 -12.58 -15.41
CA LEU A 547 17.10 -11.85 -14.19
C LEU A 547 16.35 -10.56 -14.50
N VAL A 548 15.33 -10.27 -13.70
CA VAL A 548 14.51 -9.06 -13.80
C VAL A 548 14.47 -8.39 -12.42
N PHE A 549 14.91 -7.13 -12.35
CA PHE A 549 14.93 -6.37 -11.11
C PHE A 549 14.01 -5.16 -11.19
N ASN A 550 13.16 -4.98 -10.18
CA ASN A 550 12.38 -3.77 -9.98
C ASN A 550 13.11 -2.84 -9.04
N ARG A 551 13.30 -1.57 -9.41
CA ARG A 551 13.82 -0.56 -8.47
C ARG A 551 12.74 -0.21 -7.46
N THR A 552 12.82 -0.73 -6.23
CA THR A 552 11.94 -0.33 -5.14
C THR A 552 11.97 1.18 -4.92
N VAL A 553 13.16 1.74 -4.68
CA VAL A 553 13.35 3.17 -4.40
C VAL A 553 14.79 3.60 -4.69
N SER A 554 15.02 4.85 -5.09
CA SER A 554 16.35 5.44 -5.23
C SER A 554 17.03 5.66 -3.86
N LEU A 555 18.37 5.80 -3.82
CA LEU A 555 19.09 6.09 -2.56
C LEU A 555 18.76 7.45 -1.95
N LYS A 556 18.39 8.43 -2.78
CA LYS A 556 18.04 9.80 -2.38
C LYS A 556 16.84 10.26 -3.17
N ASP A 557 16.04 11.13 -2.56
CA ASP A 557 14.96 11.81 -3.25
C ASP A 557 15.54 12.75 -4.34
N SER A 558 15.20 12.46 -5.60
CA SER A 558 15.57 13.24 -6.77
C SER A 558 14.45 14.14 -7.28
N TRP A 559 13.22 13.96 -6.77
CA TRP A 559 12.01 14.55 -7.33
C TRP A 559 11.90 16.05 -7.02
N GLN A 560 12.18 16.44 -5.77
CA GLN A 560 12.23 17.86 -5.38
C GLN A 560 13.30 18.67 -6.14
N LYS A 561 14.33 18.00 -6.67
CA LYS A 561 15.34 18.65 -7.52
C LYS A 561 14.90 18.75 -8.97
N ALA A 562 14.18 17.75 -9.48
CA ALA A 562 13.63 17.77 -10.83
C ALA A 562 12.59 18.89 -11.00
N GLN A 563 11.66 19.06 -10.04
CA GLN A 563 10.67 20.15 -10.05
C GLN A 563 11.26 21.57 -9.95
N LYS A 564 12.43 21.73 -9.30
CA LYS A 564 13.10 23.05 -9.25
C LYS A 564 13.81 23.42 -10.55
N ASN A 565 14.03 22.43 -11.43
CA ASN A 565 14.77 22.57 -12.67
C ASN A 565 13.89 22.45 -13.93
N ALA A 566 12.61 22.08 -13.76
CA ALA A 566 11.56 22.08 -14.77
C ALA A 566 10.70 23.34 -14.60
#